data_AF-A0A0E9LZY5-F1
#
_entry.id   AF-A0A0E9LZY5-F1
#
_cell.length_a   1.000
_cell.length_b   1.000
_cell.length_c   1.000
_cell.angle_alpha   90.00
_cell.angle_beta   90.00
_cell.angle_gamma   90.00
#
_symmetry.space_group_name_H-M   'P 1'
#
loop_
_entity.id
_entity.type
_entity.pdbx_description
1 polymer ?
#
loop_
_entity_poly.entity_id
_entity_poly.type
_entity_poly.pdbx_seq_one_letter_code
_entity_poly.pdbx_strand_id
1 'polypeptide(L)'
;MIDRNDSYLETSATAIYVYAIARAINRGYVDAKVYGPMTLLAWNAVASKVNDKGQVEGTCVGTGMGFDPAFYYYRPISVFAAHGYGPVLLAGSEMIELLENTFPKLNDSALIFFPEEVTSDGPIFYVE
;
A
#
# COMPACT_ATOMS: atom_id res chain seq x y z
N MET A 1 1.19 -15.70 -0.47
CA MET A 1 2.46 -15.99 0.23
C MET A 1 3.51 -15.03 -0.28
N ILE A 2 4.28 -14.40 0.59
CA ILE A 2 5.11 -13.23 0.22
C ILE A 2 6.32 -13.55 -0.66
N ASP A 3 6.80 -14.79 -0.62
CA ASP A 3 7.97 -15.30 -1.33
C ASP A 3 7.58 -16.20 -2.52
N ARG A 4 6.29 -16.24 -2.88
CA ARG A 4 5.75 -17.03 -4.00
C ARG A 4 4.88 -16.18 -4.91
N ASN A 5 5.46 -15.71 -6.00
CA ASN A 5 4.83 -14.78 -6.94
C ASN A 5 3.71 -15.42 -7.80
N ASP A 6 3.55 -16.74 -7.75
CA ASP A 6 2.47 -17.49 -8.35
C ASP A 6 1.27 -17.68 -7.40
N SER A 7 1.38 -17.22 -6.15
CA SER A 7 0.23 -17.13 -5.24
C SER A 7 -0.60 -15.87 -5.50
N TYR A 8 -1.89 -15.90 -5.17
CA TYR A 8 -2.80 -14.79 -5.48
C TYR A 8 -2.46 -13.51 -4.71
N LEU A 9 -2.79 -12.35 -5.31
CA LEU A 9 -2.66 -11.04 -4.68
C LEU A 9 -3.76 -10.84 -3.63
N GLU A 10 -3.38 -10.44 -2.42
CA GLU A 10 -4.27 -10.35 -1.27
C GLU A 10 -4.33 -8.93 -0.70
N THR A 11 -5.54 -8.41 -0.51
CA THR A 11 -5.78 -6.99 -0.24
C THR A 11 -5.49 -6.58 1.21
N SER A 12 -5.86 -7.41 2.20
CA SER A 12 -5.73 -7.01 3.61
C SER A 12 -4.27 -6.91 4.05
N ALA A 13 -3.41 -7.85 3.66
CA ALA A 13 -1.97 -7.79 3.89
C ALA A 13 -1.34 -6.58 3.19
N THR A 14 -1.75 -6.30 1.94
CA THR A 14 -1.28 -5.11 1.21
C THR A 14 -1.63 -3.83 1.98
N ALA A 15 -2.86 -3.71 2.49
CA ALA A 15 -3.27 -2.57 3.30
C ALA A 15 -2.50 -2.47 4.63
N ILE A 16 -2.21 -3.60 5.29
CA ILE A 16 -1.37 -3.63 6.50
C ILE A 16 0.04 -3.10 6.19
N TYR A 17 0.63 -3.49 5.06
CA TYR A 17 1.95 -2.98 4.65
C TYR A 17 1.93 -1.49 4.35
N VAL A 18 0.90 -0.99 3.64
CA VAL A 18 0.72 0.45 3.42
C VAL A 18 0.70 1.19 4.76
N TYR A 19 -0.18 0.77 5.67
CA TYR A 19 -0.30 1.39 7.00
C TYR A 19 1.03 1.38 7.76
N ALA A 20 1.67 0.21 7.88
CA ALA A 20 2.87 0.06 8.68
C ALA A 20 4.03 0.91 8.14
N ILE A 21 4.20 0.97 6.81
CA ILE A 21 5.30 1.68 6.18
C ILE A 21 5.02 3.18 6.12
N ALA A 22 3.81 3.60 5.76
CA ALA A 22 3.41 5.02 5.84
C ALA A 22 3.62 5.57 7.25
N ARG A 23 3.17 4.83 8.27
CA ARG A 23 3.38 5.19 9.68
C ARG A 23 4.84 5.23 10.09
N ALA A 24 5.66 4.31 9.57
CA ALA A 24 7.09 4.31 9.83
C ALA A 24 7.78 5.53 9.20
N ILE A 25 7.35 5.96 8.01
CA ILE A 25 7.82 7.19 7.37
C ILE A 25 7.39 8.42 8.19
N ASN A 26 6.10 8.53 8.53
CA ASN A 26 5.53 9.64 9.30
C ASN A 26 6.24 9.81 10.66
N ARG A 27 6.73 8.72 11.24
CA ARG A 27 7.47 8.70 12.52
C ARG A 27 8.99 8.82 12.37
N GLY A 28 9.50 8.95 11.14
CA GLY A 28 10.94 9.05 10.87
C GLY A 28 11.73 7.77 11.15
N TYR A 29 11.09 6.60 11.18
CA TYR A 29 11.77 5.31 11.39
C TYR A 29 12.43 4.79 10.11
N VAL A 30 11.90 5.15 8.96
CA VAL A 30 12.42 4.78 7.63
C VAL A 30 12.36 5.97 6.68
N ASP A 31 13.18 5.93 5.64
CA ASP A 31 13.34 7.04 4.69
C ASP A 31 12.18 7.11 3.67
N ALA A 32 11.59 8.30 3.51
CA ALA A 32 10.48 8.55 2.60
C ALA A 32 10.87 8.41 1.12
N LYS A 33 12.10 8.76 0.74
CA LYS A 33 12.58 8.66 -0.64
C LYS A 33 12.74 7.20 -1.06
N VAL A 34 13.15 6.33 -0.13
CA VAL A 34 13.30 4.88 -0.35
C VAL A 34 11.94 4.17 -0.36
N TYR A 35 11.09 4.43 0.63
CA TYR A 35 9.87 3.63 0.85
C TYR A 35 8.58 4.33 0.44
N GLY A 36 8.57 5.64 0.22
CA GLY A 36 7.38 6.38 -0.21
C GLY A 36 6.79 5.86 -1.53
N PRO A 37 7.60 5.66 -2.59
CA PRO A 37 7.08 5.22 -3.89
C PRO A 37 6.36 3.87 -3.84
N MET A 38 6.93 2.87 -3.15
CA MET A 38 6.26 1.58 -2.99
C MET A 38 4.99 1.70 -2.14
N THR A 39 4.99 2.57 -1.13
CA THR A 39 3.83 2.78 -0.25
C THR A 39 2.67 3.36 -1.02
N LEU A 40 2.91 4.38 -1.85
CA LEU A 40 1.88 4.97 -2.69
C LEU A 40 1.40 4.02 -3.79
N LEU A 41 2.30 3.21 -4.36
CA LEU A 41 1.91 2.14 -5.30
C LEU A 41 0.96 1.13 -4.64
N ALA A 42 1.32 0.66 -3.44
CA ALA A 42 0.50 -0.28 -2.69
C ALA A 42 -0.84 0.35 -2.26
N TRP A 43 -0.87 1.63 -1.89
CA TRP A 43 -2.12 2.36 -1.62
C TRP A 43 -3.03 2.41 -2.85
N ASN A 44 -2.49 2.74 -4.02
CA ASN A 44 -3.26 2.75 -5.27
C ASN A 44 -3.84 1.36 -5.58
N ALA A 45 -3.07 0.28 -5.35
CA ALA A 45 -3.57 -1.08 -5.49
C ALA A 45 -4.72 -1.38 -4.51
N VAL A 46 -4.59 -0.99 -3.24
CA VAL A 46 -5.63 -1.17 -2.21
C VAL A 46 -6.88 -0.36 -2.53
N ALA A 47 -6.73 0.91 -2.92
CA ALA A 47 -7.85 1.79 -3.27
C ALA A 47 -8.67 1.23 -4.44
N SER A 48 -8.01 0.60 -5.41
CA SER A 48 -8.69 -0.08 -6.54
C SER A 48 -9.55 -1.29 -6.12
N LYS A 49 -9.38 -1.79 -4.88
CA LYS A 49 -10.16 -2.90 -4.32
C LYS A 49 -11.33 -2.44 -3.45
N VAL A 50 -11.53 -1.14 -3.28
CA VAL A 50 -12.73 -0.60 -2.65
C VAL A 50 -13.76 -0.33 -3.75
N ASN A 51 -14.82 -1.12 -3.79
CA ASN A 51 -15.87 -0.98 -4.81
C ASN A 51 -16.89 0.12 -4.45
N ASP A 52 -17.85 0.37 -5.35
CA ASP A 52 -18.86 1.43 -5.20
C ASP A 52 -19.76 1.29 -3.96
N LYS A 53 -19.76 0.12 -3.30
CA LYS A 53 -20.50 -0.13 -2.06
C LYS A 53 -19.65 0.10 -0.80
N GLY A 54 -18.38 0.48 -0.96
CA GLY A 54 -17.41 0.58 0.12
C GLY A 54 -16.91 -0.77 0.64
N GLN A 55 -17.13 -1.86 -0.11
CA GLN A 55 -16.64 -3.18 0.26
C GLN A 55 -15.19 -3.38 -0.22
N VAL A 56 -14.40 -4.10 0.57
CA VAL A 56 -12.99 -4.39 0.26
C VAL A 56 -12.87 -5.78 -0.39
N GLU A 57 -12.64 -5.80 -1.70
CA GLU A 57 -12.45 -7.00 -2.50
C GLU A 57 -11.06 -7.62 -2.31
N GLY A 58 -10.89 -8.91 -2.64
CA GLY A 58 -9.58 -9.59 -2.58
C GLY A 58 -9.06 -9.89 -1.16
N THR A 59 -9.90 -9.74 -0.14
CA THR A 59 -9.55 -10.02 1.25
C THR A 59 -9.63 -11.51 1.55
N CYS A 60 -8.53 -12.10 2.04
CA CYS A 60 -8.48 -13.48 2.51
C CYS A 60 -9.40 -13.69 3.72
N VAL A 61 -10.18 -14.78 3.70
CA VAL A 61 -11.00 -15.16 4.85
C VAL A 61 -10.12 -15.60 6.03
N GLY A 62 -10.75 -15.78 7.20
CA GLY A 62 -10.07 -16.36 8.37
C GLY A 62 -9.30 -17.63 8.00
N THR A 63 -8.02 -17.66 8.35
CA THR A 63 -7.07 -18.68 7.90
C THR A 63 -6.26 -19.17 9.09
N GLY A 64 -6.32 -20.48 9.33
CA GLY A 64 -5.53 -21.15 10.36
C GLY A 64 -4.11 -21.46 9.91
N MET A 65 -3.49 -22.45 10.55
CA MET A 65 -2.17 -22.94 10.21
C MET A 65 -2.27 -24.16 9.27
N GLY A 66 -1.52 -24.13 8.16
CA GLY A 66 -1.35 -25.25 7.24
C GLY A 66 0.13 -25.65 7.14
N PHE A 67 0.39 -26.92 6.84
CA PHE A 67 1.74 -27.48 6.68
C PHE A 67 2.06 -27.85 5.22
N ASP A 68 1.19 -27.48 4.30
CA ASP A 68 1.39 -27.59 2.86
C ASP A 68 1.07 -26.23 2.21
N PRO A 69 1.71 -25.89 1.07
CA PRO A 69 1.48 -24.61 0.43
C PRO A 69 0.07 -24.51 -0.16
N ALA A 70 -0.52 -25.61 -0.66
CA ALA A 70 -1.83 -25.57 -1.32
C ALA A 70 -2.91 -25.01 -0.39
N PHE A 71 -2.84 -25.34 0.91
CA PHE A 71 -3.67 -24.72 1.94
C PHE A 71 -3.70 -23.19 1.85
N TYR A 72 -2.54 -22.55 1.68
CA TYR A 72 -2.42 -21.09 1.57
C TYR A 72 -2.76 -20.56 0.17
N TYR A 73 -2.44 -21.28 -0.91
CA TYR A 73 -2.77 -20.86 -2.29
C TYR A 73 -4.28 -20.76 -2.54
N TYR A 74 -5.06 -21.66 -1.93
CA TYR A 74 -6.49 -21.81 -2.23
C TYR A 74 -7.40 -21.25 -1.12
N ARG A 75 -6.89 -20.36 -0.26
CA ARG A 75 -7.75 -19.67 0.71
C ARG A 75 -8.80 -18.83 -0.02
N PRO A 76 -10.09 -18.97 0.32
CA PRO A 76 -11.12 -18.13 -0.27
C PRO A 76 -10.90 -16.66 0.04
N ILE A 77 -11.37 -15.80 -0.87
CA ILE A 77 -11.52 -14.37 -0.64
C ILE A 77 -13.00 -14.01 -0.48
N SER A 78 -13.29 -12.98 0.30
CA SER A 78 -14.67 -12.51 0.47
C SER A 78 -14.72 -11.03 0.85
N VAL A 79 -15.67 -10.31 0.27
CA VAL A 79 -16.00 -8.94 0.70
C VAL A 79 -16.52 -8.89 2.14
N PHE A 80 -17.00 -10.02 2.68
CA PHE A 80 -17.46 -10.12 4.07
C PHE A 80 -16.33 -10.51 5.04
N ALA A 81 -15.10 -10.73 4.55
CA ALA A 81 -13.96 -10.94 5.43
C ALA A 81 -13.60 -9.62 6.14
N ALA A 82 -13.85 -9.58 7.45
CA ALA A 82 -13.71 -8.36 8.27
C ALA A 82 -12.29 -7.78 8.28
N HIS A 83 -11.27 -8.61 8.02
CA HIS A 83 -9.86 -8.25 8.08
C HIS A 83 -9.43 -7.21 7.03
N GLY A 84 -10.24 -6.94 6.00
CA GLY A 84 -9.92 -5.92 4.99
C GLY A 84 -10.22 -4.49 5.47
N TYR A 85 -11.26 -4.31 6.29
CA TYR A 85 -11.81 -2.98 6.56
C TYR A 85 -10.94 -2.11 7.47
N GLY A 86 -10.53 -2.66 8.63
CA GLY A 86 -9.67 -1.94 9.57
C GLY A 86 -8.34 -1.51 8.94
N PRO A 87 -7.59 -2.43 8.31
CA PRO A 87 -6.35 -2.09 7.63
C PRO A 87 -6.50 -1.06 6.52
N VAL A 88 -7.56 -1.11 5.70
CA VAL A 88 -7.77 -0.11 4.64
C VAL A 88 -7.99 1.29 5.22
N LEU A 89 -8.79 1.41 6.28
CA LEU A 89 -9.04 2.69 6.94
C LEU A 89 -7.76 3.25 7.58
N LEU A 90 -7.00 2.40 8.28
CA LEU A 90 -5.72 2.78 8.89
C LEU A 90 -4.66 3.18 7.84
N ALA A 91 -4.59 2.42 6.74
CA ALA A 91 -3.71 2.75 5.62
C ALA A 91 -4.07 4.10 5.02
N GLY A 92 -5.36 4.34 4.75
CA GLY A 92 -5.83 5.62 4.23
C GLY A 92 -5.51 6.80 5.14
N SER A 93 -5.68 6.64 6.47
CA SER A 93 -5.35 7.72 7.41
C SER A 93 -3.87 8.06 7.43
N GLU A 94 -2.97 7.07 7.46
CA GLU A 94 -1.52 7.33 7.45
C GLU A 94 -1.04 7.82 6.08
N MET A 95 -1.71 7.44 4.99
CA MET A 95 -1.42 7.98 3.66
C MET A 95 -1.81 9.45 3.53
N ILE A 96 -2.92 9.89 4.13
CA ILE A 96 -3.28 11.31 4.19
C ILE A 96 -2.18 12.09 4.90
N GLU A 97 -1.80 11.66 6.10
CA GLU A 97 -0.72 12.31 6.88
C GLU A 97 0.62 12.29 6.12
N LEU A 98 0.95 11.19 5.44
CA LEU A 98 2.16 11.08 4.64
C LEU A 98 2.18 12.12 3.51
N LEU A 99 1.07 12.27 2.79
CA LEU A 99 0.96 13.18 1.65
C LEU A 99 0.85 14.65 2.07
N GLU A 100 0.44 14.93 3.31
CA GLU A 100 0.46 16.29 3.88
C GLU A 100 1.88 16.73 4.29
N ASN A 101 2.74 15.77 4.65
CA ASN A 101 4.09 16.04 5.18
C ASN A 101 5.23 15.70 4.19
N THR A 102 4.90 15.21 2.99
CA THR A 102 5.88 14.89 1.95
C THR A 102 5.42 15.41 0.61
N PHE A 103 6.37 15.57 -0.32
CA PHE A 103 6.12 16.18 -1.62
C PHE A 103 6.40 15.19 -2.75
N PRO A 104 5.56 14.16 -2.95
CA PRO A 104 5.74 13.24 -4.06
C PRO A 104 5.45 13.92 -5.40
N LYS A 105 6.35 13.73 -6.37
CA LYS A 105 6.20 14.26 -7.72
C LYS A 105 6.73 13.28 -8.76
N LEU A 106 6.14 13.31 -9.95
CA LEU A 106 6.64 12.55 -11.09
C LEU A 106 7.89 13.24 -11.66
N ASN A 107 8.94 12.46 -11.86
CA ASN A 107 10.16 12.87 -12.54
C ASN A 107 10.65 11.68 -13.39
N ASP A 108 10.82 11.90 -14.69
CA ASP A 108 11.13 10.85 -15.67
C ASP A 108 10.16 9.66 -15.63
N SER A 109 8.86 9.96 -15.51
CA SER A 109 7.78 8.98 -15.38
C SER A 109 7.84 8.09 -14.12
N ALA A 110 8.79 8.33 -13.21
CA ALA A 110 8.87 7.67 -11.91
C ALA A 110 8.29 8.56 -10.81
N LEU A 111 7.64 7.93 -9.84
CA LEU A 111 7.21 8.60 -8.61
C LEU A 111 8.41 8.75 -7.67
N ILE A 112 8.72 9.99 -7.29
CA ILE A 112 9.82 10.31 -6.37
C ILE A 112 9.27 11.14 -5.21
N PHE A 113 9.65 10.80 -3.98
CA PHE A 113 9.35 11.58 -2.78
C PHE A 113 10.47 12.59 -2.52
N PHE A 114 10.10 13.86 -2.43
CA PHE A 114 11.02 14.96 -2.14
C PHE A 114 10.81 15.46 -0.70
N PRO A 115 11.89 15.93 -0.02
CA PRO A 115 11.80 16.48 1.33
C PRO A 115 11.12 17.86 1.37
N GLU A 116 11.09 18.56 0.23
CA GLU A 116 10.51 19.89 0.07
C GLU A 116 9.72 19.96 -1.25
N GLU A 117 8.81 20.92 -1.35
CA GLU A 117 7.99 21.12 -2.55
C GLU A 117 8.86 21.46 -3.76
N VAL A 118 8.67 20.74 -4.87
CA VAL A 118 9.37 21.00 -6.13
C VAL A 118 8.46 21.76 -7.09
N THR A 119 8.85 22.98 -7.45
CA THR A 119 8.08 23.89 -8.32
C THR A 119 8.32 23.69 -9.82
N SER A 120 9.16 22.72 -10.24
CA SER A 120 9.44 22.48 -11.66
C SER A 120 8.23 21.86 -12.38
N ASP A 121 7.87 22.38 -13.55
CA ASP A 121 6.75 21.89 -14.36
C ASP A 121 7.18 20.92 -15.47
N GLY A 122 8.50 20.69 -15.63
CA GLY A 122 9.03 19.77 -16.62
C GLY A 122 8.79 18.29 -16.26
N PRO A 123 8.63 17.40 -17.26
CA PRO A 123 8.52 15.95 -17.01
C PRO A 123 9.80 15.33 -16.45
N ILE A 124 10.94 16.00 -16.65
CA ILE A 124 12.25 15.66 -16.09
C ILE A 124 12.84 16.93 -15.50
N PHE A 125 13.35 16.86 -14.28
CA PHE A 125 14.02 17.96 -13.60
C PHE A 125 15.13 17.48 -12.67
N TYR A 126 16.02 18.40 -12.31
CA TYR A 126 17.09 18.17 -11.35
C TYR A 126 16.81 18.96 -10.08
N VAL A 127 17.14 18.39 -8.94
CA VAL A 127 17.11 19.06 -7.64
C VAL A 127 18.56 19.28 -7.24
N GLU A 128 18.91 20.49 -6.82
CA GLU A 128 20.25 20.84 -6.32
C GLU A 128 20.57 20.15 -4.98
#